data_AF-A0A0G4PTF8-F1
#
_entry.id   AF-A0A0G4PTF8-F1
#
_cell.length_a   1.000
_cell.length_b   1.000
_cell.length_c   1.000
_cell.angle_alpha   90.00
_cell.angle_beta   90.00
_cell.angle_gamma   90.00
#
_symmetry.space_group_name_H-M   'P 1'
#
loop_
_entity.id
_entity.type
_entity.pdbx_description
1 polymer ?
#
loop_
_entity_poly.entity_id
_entity_poly.type
_entity_poly.pdbx_seq_one_letter_code
_entity_poly.pdbx_strand_id
1 'polypeptide(L)'
;MGETLRSFGAWFIENRLPNSVMRRFTIHLLLVLDFAHEHNVIHTADIKPDNIFLKFRDVSLIESGYLTNVPIPEQDRSEEKYSIIPSTPLCRYYFDDAGSTRVDEFDITLGDWGVSSWIDRHLSETIQPVALRSPEVLI
;
A
#
# COMPACT_ATOMS: atom_id res chain seq x y z
N MET A 1 -0.18 2.95 -8.07
CA MET A 1 -0.32 2.00 -6.95
C MET A 1 -1.78 1.95 -6.57
N GLY A 2 -2.25 0.79 -6.14
CA GLY A 2 -3.62 0.59 -5.70
C GLY A 2 -3.84 1.00 -4.25
N GLU A 3 -4.87 0.43 -3.66
CA GLU A 3 -5.25 0.63 -2.26
C GLU A 3 -4.26 -0.05 -1.30
N THR A 4 -4.44 0.25 -0.01
CA THR A 4 -3.60 -0.28 1.05
C THR A 4 -4.13 -1.64 1.53
N LEU A 5 -3.26 -2.44 2.14
CA LEU A 5 -3.63 -3.72 2.73
C LEU A 5 -4.71 -3.56 3.81
N ARG A 6 -4.77 -2.41 4.49
CA ARG A 6 -5.85 -2.07 5.43
C ARG A 6 -7.22 -2.10 4.75
N SER A 7 -7.37 -1.39 3.62
CA SER A 7 -8.64 -1.31 2.90
C SER A 7 -9.01 -2.63 2.25
N PHE A 8 -8.02 -3.32 1.69
CA PHE A 8 -8.22 -4.63 1.06
C PHE A 8 -8.61 -5.72 2.06
N GLY A 9 -8.03 -5.72 3.26
CA GLY A 9 -8.39 -6.67 4.32
C GLY A 9 -9.86 -6.57 4.71
N ALA A 10 -10.46 -5.37 4.62
CA ALA A 10 -11.87 -5.15 4.94
C ALA A 10 -12.86 -5.77 3.93
N TRP A 11 -12.37 -6.32 2.81
CA TRP A 11 -13.20 -7.00 1.82
C TRP A 11 -13.57 -8.42 2.21
N PHE A 12 -12.80 -9.01 3.13
CA PHE A 12 -12.97 -10.40 3.51
C PHE A 12 -13.82 -10.52 4.76
N ILE A 13 -14.50 -11.65 4.88
CA ILE A 13 -15.29 -12.00 6.07
C ILE A 13 -14.39 -11.90 7.30
N GLU A 14 -14.88 -11.24 8.35
CA GLU A 14 -14.14 -10.94 9.59
C GLU A 14 -12.88 -10.06 9.42
N ASN A 15 -12.71 -9.37 8.27
CA ASN A 15 -11.52 -8.60 7.92
C ASN A 15 -10.23 -9.45 7.89
N ARG A 16 -10.36 -10.73 7.55
CA ARG A 16 -9.25 -11.69 7.54
C ARG A 16 -8.89 -12.14 6.14
N LEU A 17 -7.63 -11.93 5.78
CA LEU A 17 -7.10 -12.38 4.49
C LEU A 17 -6.98 -13.92 4.45
N PRO A 18 -7.30 -14.55 3.31
CA PRO A 18 -7.08 -15.98 3.14
C PRO A 18 -5.59 -16.35 3.32
N ASN A 19 -5.33 -17.54 3.87
CA ASN A 19 -3.96 -17.98 4.16
C ASN A 19 -3.05 -18.04 2.92
N SER A 20 -3.60 -18.40 1.75
CA SER A 20 -2.85 -18.41 0.48
C SER A 20 -2.36 -17.00 0.11
N VAL A 21 -3.23 -16.00 0.23
CA VAL A 21 -2.93 -14.58 -0.01
C VAL A 21 -1.90 -14.08 1.00
N MET A 22 -2.14 -14.34 2.29
CA MET A 22 -1.23 -13.94 3.37
C MET A 22 0.18 -14.48 3.16
N ARG A 23 0.31 -15.77 2.83
CA ARG A 23 1.62 -16.39 2.59
C ARG A 23 2.37 -15.68 1.46
N ARG A 24 1.70 -15.39 0.34
CA ARG A 24 2.31 -14.69 -0.79
C ARG A 24 2.74 -13.27 -0.40
N PHE A 25 1.88 -12.54 0.31
CA PHE A 25 2.18 -11.19 0.76
C PHE A 25 3.34 -11.16 1.74
N THR A 26 3.42 -12.10 2.69
CA THR A 26 4.56 -12.21 3.59
C THR A 26 5.87 -12.42 2.81
N ILE A 27 5.89 -13.27 1.78
CA ILE A 27 7.08 -13.47 0.94
C ILE A 27 7.49 -12.16 0.25
N HIS A 28 6.55 -11.43 -0.35
CA HIS A 28 6.86 -10.14 -0.98
C HIS A 28 7.41 -9.11 0.01
N LEU A 29 6.84 -9.03 1.22
CA LEU A 29 7.36 -8.14 2.27
C LEU A 29 8.78 -8.51 2.66
N LEU A 30 9.04 -9.80 2.89
CA LEU A 30 10.37 -10.28 3.27
C LEU A 30 11.41 -9.96 2.18
N LEU A 31 11.06 -10.14 0.90
CA LEU A 31 11.97 -9.81 -0.22
C LEU A 31 12.29 -8.31 -0.27
N VAL A 32 11.30 -7.44 -0.03
CA VAL A 32 11.53 -5.99 -0.03
C VAL A 32 12.38 -5.57 1.17
N LEU A 33 12.16 -6.16 2.34
CA LEU A 33 12.96 -5.88 3.53
C LEU A 33 14.39 -6.40 3.39
N ASP A 34 14.56 -7.60 2.83
CA ASP A 34 15.88 -8.16 2.54
C ASP A 34 16.68 -7.24 1.63
N PHE A 35 16.07 -6.80 0.52
CA PHE A 35 16.68 -5.82 -0.38
C PHE A 35 17.04 -4.49 0.32
N ALA A 36 16.15 -3.96 1.17
CA ALA A 36 16.43 -2.72 1.91
C ALA A 36 17.60 -2.89 2.89
N HIS A 37 17.63 -4.01 3.61
CA HIS A 37 18.70 -4.32 4.55
C HIS A 37 20.05 -4.55 3.85
N GLU A 38 20.08 -5.14 2.66
CA GLU A 38 21.30 -5.22 1.82
C GLU A 38 21.88 -3.84 1.50
N HIS A 39 21.03 -2.81 1.42
CA HIS A 39 21.44 -1.43 1.18
C HIS A 39 21.65 -0.62 2.47
N ASN A 40 21.68 -1.29 3.63
CA ASN A 40 21.77 -0.67 4.96
C ASN A 40 20.64 0.33 5.25
N VAL A 41 19.47 0.14 4.64
CA VAL A 41 18.28 0.94 4.88
C VAL A 41 17.36 0.16 5.82
N ILE A 42 17.03 0.79 6.94
CA ILE A 42 15.99 0.33 7.84
C ILE A 42 14.74 1.10 7.43
N HIS A 43 13.72 0.39 6.92
CA HIS A 43 12.36 0.89 7.01
C HIS A 43 12.06 0.89 8.50
N THR A 44 12.21 2.05 9.17
CA THR A 44 12.16 2.29 10.64
C THR A 44 10.77 2.03 11.25
N ALA A 45 10.10 1.10 10.62
CA ALA A 45 9.07 0.27 11.13
C ALA A 45 7.74 1.01 11.29
N ASP A 46 7.47 1.79 10.25
CA ASP A 46 6.12 2.03 9.78
C ASP A 46 5.67 0.92 8.80
N ILE A 47 6.08 -0.34 9.07
CA ILE A 47 5.54 -1.51 8.39
C ILE A 47 4.16 -1.79 8.99
N LYS A 48 3.16 -1.08 8.48
CA LYS A 48 1.76 -1.20 8.86
C LYS A 48 0.91 -1.48 7.62
N PRO A 49 -0.30 -2.04 7.76
CA PRO A 49 -1.19 -2.29 6.63
C PRO A 49 -1.48 -1.06 5.76
N ASP A 50 -1.36 0.16 6.29
CA ASP A 50 -1.51 1.41 5.53
C ASP A 50 -0.36 1.69 4.56
N ASN A 51 0.85 1.22 4.84
CA ASN A 51 2.03 1.49 4.03
C ASN A 51 2.33 0.33 3.07
N ILE A 52 1.50 -0.71 3.07
CA ILE A 52 1.58 -1.83 2.16
C ILE A 52 0.52 -1.63 1.09
N PHE A 53 0.95 -1.40 -0.14
CA PHE A 53 0.08 -1.09 -1.27
C PHE A 53 -0.09 -2.31 -2.16
N LEU A 54 -1.29 -2.48 -2.70
CA LEU A 54 -1.53 -3.45 -3.76
C LEU A 54 -1.06 -2.92 -5.11
N LYS A 55 -0.49 -3.81 -5.91
CA LYS A 55 -0.13 -3.53 -7.28
C LYS A 55 -1.33 -3.81 -8.18
N PHE A 56 -1.64 -2.85 -9.06
CA PHE A 56 -2.59 -3.10 -10.14
C PHE A 56 -2.04 -4.18 -11.06
N ARG A 57 -2.84 -5.20 -11.36
CA ARG A 57 -2.46 -6.23 -12.34
C ARG A 57 -2.68 -5.74 -13.75
N ASP A 58 -3.87 -5.20 -13.99
CA ASP A 58 -4.29 -4.76 -15.30
C ASP A 58 -4.73 -3.30 -15.21
N VAL A 59 -3.88 -2.42 -15.75
CA VAL A 59 -4.18 -0.98 -15.82
C VAL A 59 -5.31 -0.71 -16.82
N SER A 60 -5.50 -1.58 -17.81
CA SER A 60 -6.55 -1.43 -18.82
C SER A 60 -7.95 -1.54 -18.22
N LEU A 61 -8.14 -2.25 -17.10
CA LEU A 61 -9.43 -2.25 -16.37
C LEU A 61 -9.77 -0.87 -15.78
N ILE A 62 -8.75 -0.11 -15.37
CA ILE A 62 -8.92 1.25 -14.85
C ILE A 62 -9.21 2.22 -16.01
N GLU A 63 -8.50 2.06 -17.12
CA GLU A 63 -8.69 2.91 -18.31
C GLU A 63 -10.06 2.68 -18.96
N SER A 64 -10.41 1.43 -19.22
CA SER A 64 -11.69 1.07 -19.83
C SER A 64 -12.89 1.22 -18.89
N GLY A 65 -12.68 1.08 -17.57
CA GLY A 65 -13.75 1.17 -16.57
C GLY A 65 -13.87 2.58 -15.97
N TYR A 66 -12.87 3.00 -15.20
CA TYR A 66 -12.91 4.23 -14.43
C TYR A 66 -12.77 5.48 -15.31
N LEU A 67 -11.75 5.55 -16.17
CA LEU A 67 -11.47 6.75 -16.97
C LEU A 67 -12.49 7.00 -18.08
N THR A 68 -13.26 5.98 -18.47
CA THR A 68 -14.37 6.14 -19.42
C THR A 68 -15.58 6.83 -18.76
N ASN A 69 -15.80 6.58 -17.47
CA ASN A 69 -16.98 7.08 -16.75
C ASN A 69 -16.70 8.34 -15.93
N VAL A 70 -15.45 8.60 -15.57
CA VAL A 70 -15.05 9.75 -14.75
C VAL A 70 -14.15 10.67 -15.58
N PRO A 71 -14.58 11.90 -15.89
CA PRO A 71 -13.73 12.85 -16.61
C PRO A 71 -12.50 13.17 -15.77
N ILE A 72 -11.35 13.30 -16.43
CA ILE A 72 -10.10 13.69 -15.78
C ILE A 72 -10.31 15.11 -15.20
N PRO A 73 -10.13 15.31 -13.88
CA PRO A 73 -10.28 16.63 -13.29
C PRO A 73 -9.25 17.58 -13.89
N GLU A 74 -9.70 18.70 -14.46
CA GLU A 74 -8.83 19.79 -14.85
C GLU A 74 -8.60 20.69 -13.62
N GLN A 75 -7.33 21.03 -13.36
CA GLN A 75 -6.95 21.93 -12.28
C GLN A 75 -6.26 23.14 -12.90
N ASP A 76 -6.89 24.31 -12.81
CA ASP A 76 -6.25 25.55 -13.23
C ASP A 76 -5.39 26.10 -12.08
N ARG A 77 -4.08 26.18 -12.34
CA ARG A 77 -3.07 26.66 -11.36
C ARG A 77 -3.20 28.15 -11.08
N SER A 78 -3.98 28.88 -11.86
CA SER A 78 -4.27 30.30 -11.70
C SER A 78 -5.61 30.58 -10.98
N GLU A 79 -6.35 29.55 -10.58
CA GLU A 79 -7.61 29.70 -9.84
C GLU A 79 -7.39 30.42 -8.49
N GLU A 80 -8.14 31.50 -8.25
CA GLU A 80 -8.13 32.21 -6.96
C GLU A 80 -8.64 31.37 -5.79
N LYS A 81 -9.48 30.36 -6.06
CA LYS A 81 -10.03 29.43 -5.07
C LYS A 81 -9.67 28.00 -5.45
N TYR A 82 -8.95 27.33 -4.56
CA TYR A 82 -8.54 25.95 -4.73
C TYR A 82 -9.74 24.99 -4.81
N SER A 83 -9.88 24.31 -5.94
CA SER A 83 -10.83 23.23 -6.15
C SER A 83 -10.26 21.90 -5.62
N ILE A 84 -10.90 21.35 -4.58
CA ILE A 84 -10.50 20.07 -3.98
C ILE A 84 -11.01 18.93 -4.86
N ILE A 85 -10.09 18.09 -5.35
CA ILE A 85 -10.44 16.84 -6.05
C ILE A 85 -10.63 15.73 -5.01
N PRO A 86 -11.85 15.18 -4.84
CA PRO A 86 -12.07 14.11 -3.88
C PRO A 86 -11.40 12.81 -4.33
N SER A 87 -10.71 12.15 -3.41
CA SER A 87 -10.17 10.80 -3.65
C SER A 87 -11.32 9.80 -3.77
N THR A 88 -11.27 8.94 -4.80
CA THR A 88 -12.26 7.89 -5.03
C THR A 88 -11.57 6.53 -5.02
N PRO A 89 -12.09 5.52 -4.29
CA PRO A 89 -11.51 4.19 -4.31
C PRO A 89 -11.70 3.53 -5.68
N LEU A 90 -10.59 3.08 -6.29
CA LEU A 90 -10.60 2.36 -7.58
C LEU A 90 -10.89 0.87 -7.45
N CYS A 91 -11.27 0.46 -6.26
CA CYS A 91 -11.29 -0.91 -5.78
C CYS A 91 -12.27 -1.81 -6.59
N ARG A 92 -13.34 -1.21 -7.13
CA ARG A 92 -14.31 -1.88 -8.03
C ARG A 92 -13.75 -2.24 -9.42
N TYR A 93 -12.60 -1.69 -9.79
CA TYR A 93 -11.97 -1.90 -11.10
C TYR A 93 -10.75 -2.83 -11.01
N TYR A 94 -10.58 -3.55 -9.88
CA TYR A 94 -9.46 -4.47 -9.68
C TYR A 94 -9.75 -5.86 -10.24
N PHE A 95 -11.02 -6.17 -10.46
CA PHE A 95 -11.51 -7.44 -10.98
C PHE A 95 -12.58 -7.21 -12.04
N ASP A 96 -12.63 -8.12 -13.00
CA ASP A 96 -13.84 -8.48 -13.70
C ASP A 96 -14.58 -9.61 -12.94
N ASP A 97 -15.82 -9.91 -13.32
CA ASP A 97 -16.62 -10.98 -12.66
C ASP A 97 -15.91 -12.34 -12.68
N ALA A 98 -15.03 -12.58 -13.66
CA ALA A 98 -14.22 -13.80 -13.75
C ALA A 98 -13.00 -13.79 -12.80
N GLY A 99 -12.40 -12.62 -12.55
CA GLY A 99 -11.18 -12.43 -11.79
C GLY A 99 -11.36 -12.32 -10.27
N SER A 100 -12.61 -12.14 -9.79
CA SER A 100 -12.91 -12.05 -8.35
C SER A 100 -12.42 -13.27 -7.54
N THR A 101 -12.31 -14.44 -8.19
CA THR A 101 -11.82 -15.68 -7.57
C THR A 101 -10.29 -15.75 -7.43
N ARG A 102 -9.54 -14.92 -8.17
CA ARG A 102 -8.07 -14.96 -8.29
C ARG A 102 -7.40 -13.96 -7.36
N VAL A 103 -7.87 -13.83 -6.12
CA VAL A 103 -7.34 -12.88 -5.12
C VAL A 103 -5.91 -13.20 -4.67
N ASP A 104 -5.46 -14.44 -4.83
CA ASP A 104 -4.13 -14.93 -4.48
C ASP A 104 -3.01 -14.50 -5.43
N GLU A 105 -3.36 -13.96 -6.58
CA GLU A 105 -2.40 -13.49 -7.58
C GLU A 105 -2.01 -12.01 -7.43
N PHE A 106 -2.46 -11.32 -6.38
CA PHE A 106 -2.05 -9.93 -6.18
C PHE A 106 -0.59 -9.88 -5.74
N ASP A 107 0.07 -8.82 -6.19
CA ASP A 107 1.37 -8.43 -5.69
C ASP A 107 1.20 -7.21 -4.81
N ILE A 108 2.14 -7.06 -3.87
CA ILE A 108 2.18 -5.92 -2.96
C ILE A 108 3.50 -5.19 -3.11
N THR A 109 3.51 -3.94 -2.67
CA THR A 109 4.70 -3.09 -2.61
C THR A 109 4.70 -2.35 -1.28
N LEU A 110 5.88 -2.25 -0.66
CA LEU A 110 6.08 -1.43 0.51
C LEU A 110 6.31 0.02 0.07
N GLY A 111 5.44 0.91 0.53
CA GLY A 111 5.56 2.34 0.33
C GLY A 111 5.98 3.06 1.60
N ASP A 112 5.90 4.40 1.52
CA ASP A 112 6.20 5.33 2.60
C ASP A 112 7.57 5.10 3.27
N TRP A 113 8.62 5.56 2.58
CA TRP A 113 10.00 5.50 3.06
C TRP A 113 10.42 6.80 3.76
N GLY A 114 9.49 7.73 4.01
CA GLY A 114 9.81 9.09 4.49
C GLY A 114 10.46 9.14 5.87
N VAL A 115 10.23 8.11 6.69
CA VAL A 115 10.84 7.97 8.03
C VAL A 115 11.99 6.99 8.05
N SER A 116 12.33 6.34 6.92
CA SER A 116 13.38 5.32 6.85
C SER A 116 14.73 5.91 7.23
N SER A 117 15.55 5.10 7.89
CA SER A 117 16.87 5.51 8.37
C SER A 117 17.93 4.58 7.85
N TRP A 118 19.16 5.09 7.78
CA TRP A 118 20.32 4.26 7.51
C TRP A 118 20.77 3.59 8.81
N ILE A 119 21.38 2.41 8.72
CA ILE A 119 21.91 1.69 9.90
C ILE A 119 22.91 2.55 10.68
N ASP A 120 23.67 3.40 10.00
CA ASP A 120 24.68 4.29 10.59
C ASP A 120 24.14 5.71 10.90
N ARG A 121 22.89 6.01 10.52
CA ARG A 121 22.31 7.34 10.67
C ARG A 121 20.80 7.27 10.93
N HIS A 122 20.47 7.11 12.20
CA HIS A 122 19.10 7.13 12.70
C HIS A 122 18.52 8.56 12.66
N LEU A 123 17.32 8.72 12.10
CA LEU A 123 16.56 9.98 12.16
C LEU A 123 15.96 10.24 13.55
N SER A 124 15.62 9.17 14.27
CA SER A 124 15.04 9.18 15.61
C SER A 124 15.28 7.82 16.27
N GLU A 125 15.52 7.81 17.57
CA GLU A 125 15.58 6.58 18.38
C GLU A 125 14.18 6.05 18.72
N THR A 126 13.19 6.96 18.82
CA THR A 126 11.78 6.55 18.93
C THR A 126 11.24 6.25 17.54
N ILE A 127 11.25 4.98 17.18
CA ILE A 127 10.72 4.45 15.93
C ILE A 127 9.42 3.65 16.17
N GLN A 128 8.75 3.22 15.10
CA GLN A 128 7.53 2.40 15.12
C GLN A 128 6.26 3.07 15.70
N PRO A 129 5.08 2.77 15.15
CA PRO A 129 3.81 2.99 15.83
C PRO A 129 3.76 2.19 17.14
N VAL A 130 3.16 2.75 18.19
CA VAL A 130 3.11 2.14 19.54
C VAL A 130 2.64 0.68 19.52
N ALA A 131 1.62 0.36 18.72
CA ALA A 131 1.05 -0.99 18.63
C ALA A 131 1.96 -2.03 17.95
N LEU A 132 2.96 -1.58 17.18
CA LEU A 132 3.88 -2.42 16.40
C LEU A 132 5.33 -2.23 16.84
N ARG A 133 5.54 -1.52 17.96
CA ARG A 133 6.87 -1.21 18.47
C ARG A 133 7.49 -2.45 19.08
N SER A 134 8.71 -2.70 18.65
CA SER A 134 9.57 -3.76 19.14
C SER A 134 10.00 -3.49 20.59
N PRO A 135 10.25 -4.53 21.40
CA PRO A 135 10.58 -4.37 22.81
C PRO A 135 11.88 -3.59 23.04
N GLU A 136 12.86 -3.68 22.15
CA GLU A 136 14.13 -2.95 22.22
C GLU A 136 14.00 -1.43 22.07
N VAL A 137 12.89 -0.95 21.47
CA VAL A 137 12.60 0.49 21.33
C VAL A 137 11.76 1.02 22.51
N LEU A 138 11.25 0.14 23.37
CA LEU A 138 10.43 0.51 24.54
C LEU A 138 11.25 0.73 25.82
N ILE A 139 12.49 0.26 25.85
CA ILE A 139 13.40 0.27 27.01
C ILE A 139 14.45 1.36 26.88
#